data_AF-A0A6N0HVI3-F1
#
_entry.id   AF-A0A6N0HVI3-F1
#
_cell.length_a   1.000
_cell.length_b   1.000
_cell.length_c   1.000
_cell.angle_alpha   90.00
_cell.angle_beta   90.00
_cell.angle_gamma   90.00
#
_symmetry.space_group_name_H-M   'P 1'
#
loop_
_entity.id
_entity.type
_entity.pdbx_description
1 polymer ?
#
loop_
_entity_poly.entity_id
_entity_poly.type
_entity_poly.pdbx_seq_one_letter_code
_entity_poly.pdbx_strand_id
1 'polypeptide(L)'
;MREKAKKSLLLRIGLAMATITLLAFVGMLSSVIIADTTEGEAAAINQAGTLRMQSYRIASSLTLSSQSRIDGSAGHTLDLISGFEQRLNSPRLTGILRSESDNTITNTYRLVEQQWHQRIKPMLLGRIQYGSKALTPTTLATIDLFVEKIDKLVGLLEEATESRIQFLRLIQVVSLFLTLMVAFYTMYLMNTDVLNPLRALLNFTQHVGQRDFTIRVRHNSGDELGQLGEAFNVMAEDLSQQYDDLESLVQTKTADLERTNRSLELLYNTTRTINTSTPTDRGVAILRKLVLASAQASGKY
;
A
#
# COMPACT_ATOMS: atom_id res chain seq x y z
N MET A 1 -13.22 9.77 -22.04
CA MET A 1 -11.96 9.19 -21.50
C MET A 1 -11.93 9.10 -19.97
N ARG A 2 -12.28 10.16 -19.20
CA ARG A 2 -12.32 10.12 -17.72
C ARG A 2 -13.20 9.03 -17.11
N GLU A 3 -14.29 8.64 -17.77
CA GLU A 3 -15.21 7.61 -17.26
C GLU A 3 -14.69 6.18 -17.44
N LYS A 4 -14.00 5.88 -18.57
CA LYS A 4 -13.30 4.61 -18.79
C LYS A 4 -12.12 4.43 -17.82
N ALA A 5 -11.39 5.50 -17.51
CA ALA A 5 -10.31 5.46 -16.54
C ALA A 5 -10.80 5.07 -15.14
N LYS A 6 -11.95 5.57 -14.67
CA LYS A 6 -12.56 5.19 -13.38
C LYS A 6 -13.00 3.72 -13.33
N LYS A 7 -13.22 3.08 -14.48
CA LYS A 7 -13.65 1.68 -14.57
C LYS A 7 -12.51 0.70 -14.86
N SER A 8 -11.32 1.18 -15.23
CA SER A 8 -10.18 0.30 -15.50
C SER A 8 -9.73 -0.46 -14.26
N LEU A 9 -9.67 -1.78 -14.37
CA LEU A 9 -9.19 -2.68 -13.34
C LEU A 9 -7.70 -2.42 -13.05
N LEU A 10 -6.91 -2.22 -14.10
CA LEU A 10 -5.48 -1.97 -14.02
C LEU A 10 -5.18 -0.68 -13.25
N LEU A 11 -5.95 0.38 -13.48
CA LEU A 11 -5.79 1.62 -12.74
C LEU A 11 -6.09 1.45 -11.25
N ARG A 12 -7.16 0.71 -10.90
CA ARG A 12 -7.54 0.48 -9.49
C ARG A 12 -6.47 -0.31 -8.74
N ILE A 13 -5.98 -1.40 -9.32
CA ILE A 13 -4.91 -2.22 -8.73
C ILE A 13 -3.61 -1.40 -8.65
N GLY A 14 -3.26 -0.67 -9.71
CA GLY A 14 -2.08 0.19 -9.72
C GLY A 14 -2.12 1.29 -8.65
N LEU A 15 -3.27 1.94 -8.45
CA LEU A 15 -3.46 2.92 -7.38
C LEU A 15 -3.35 2.28 -5.99
N ALA A 16 -3.90 1.09 -5.80
CA ALA A 16 -3.80 0.38 -4.53
C ALA A 16 -2.33 0.01 -4.21
N MET A 17 -1.60 -0.53 -5.18
CA MET A 17 -0.16 -0.84 -5.05
C MET A 17 0.69 0.41 -4.79
N ALA A 18 0.41 1.52 -5.48
CA ALA A 18 1.08 2.79 -5.24
C ALA A 18 0.80 3.31 -3.81
N THR A 19 -0.44 3.16 -3.34
CA THR A 19 -0.84 3.56 -1.98
C THR A 19 -0.11 2.73 -0.92
N ILE A 20 -0.05 1.40 -1.08
CA ILE A 20 0.69 0.49 -0.18
C ILE A 20 2.18 0.88 -0.15
N THR A 21 2.78 1.08 -1.31
CA THR A 21 4.20 1.47 -1.42
C THR A 21 4.46 2.81 -0.73
N LEU A 22 3.58 3.79 -0.92
CA LEU A 22 3.70 5.10 -0.30
C LEU A 22 3.62 4.99 1.23
N LEU A 23 2.65 4.24 1.77
CA LEU A 23 2.50 4.03 3.21
C LEU A 23 3.72 3.31 3.81
N ALA A 24 4.25 2.29 3.11
CA ALA A 24 5.46 1.60 3.51
C ALA A 24 6.66 2.56 3.54
N PHE A 25 6.80 3.43 2.54
CA PHE A 25 7.86 4.42 2.48
C PHE A 25 7.76 5.46 3.59
N VAL A 26 6.55 5.94 3.92
CA VAL A 26 6.30 6.82 5.08
C VAL A 26 6.73 6.14 6.37
N GLY A 27 6.42 4.85 6.55
CA GLY A 27 6.85 4.06 7.70
C GLY A 27 8.37 3.95 7.81
N MET A 28 9.04 3.63 6.70
CA MET A 28 10.50 3.54 6.63
C MET A 28 11.19 4.88 6.91
N LEU A 29 10.76 5.96 6.24
CA LEU A 29 11.28 7.31 6.47
C LEU A 29 11.12 7.72 7.93
N SER A 30 9.96 7.46 8.52
CA SER A 30 9.73 7.74 9.95
C SER A 30 10.70 6.96 10.83
N SER A 31 10.98 5.70 10.51
CA SER A 31 11.94 4.87 11.26
C SER A 31 13.38 5.40 11.18
N VAL A 32 13.81 5.85 10.01
CA VAL A 32 15.14 6.46 9.82
C VAL A 32 15.24 7.76 10.62
N ILE A 33 14.20 8.60 10.53
CA ILE A 33 14.15 9.86 11.30
C ILE A 33 14.23 9.57 12.80
N ILE A 34 13.44 8.61 13.33
CA ILE A 34 13.51 8.23 14.74
C ILE A 34 14.94 7.83 15.13
N ALA A 35 15.60 6.98 14.32
CA ALA A 35 16.94 6.50 14.63
C ALA A 35 17.97 7.65 14.72
N ASP A 36 18.00 8.52 13.71
CA ASP A 36 18.95 9.63 13.63
C ASP A 36 18.68 10.70 14.71
N THR A 37 17.41 11.06 14.95
CA THR A 37 17.07 12.06 15.96
C THR A 37 17.32 11.55 17.36
N THR A 38 17.05 10.28 17.64
CA THR A 38 17.25 9.70 18.98
C THR A 38 18.73 9.73 19.39
N GLU A 39 19.66 9.46 18.46
CA GLU A 39 21.09 9.52 18.77
C GLU A 39 21.55 10.96 19.10
N GLY A 40 21.13 11.94 18.29
CA GLY A 40 21.47 13.35 18.50
C GLY A 40 20.86 13.94 19.77
N GLU A 41 19.57 13.68 20.01
CA GLU A 41 18.82 14.16 21.18
C GLU A 41 19.35 13.55 22.48
N ALA A 42 19.63 12.23 22.50
CA ALA A 42 20.25 11.57 23.66
C ALA A 42 21.63 12.15 23.98
N ALA A 43 22.44 12.46 22.97
CA ALA A 43 23.75 13.07 23.18
C ALA A 43 23.65 14.46 23.82
N ALA A 44 22.66 15.27 23.45
CA ALA A 44 22.46 16.59 24.03
C ALA A 44 21.84 16.54 25.45
N ILE A 45 20.88 15.66 25.69
CA ILE A 45 20.33 15.37 27.03
C ILE A 45 21.46 14.95 27.96
N ASN A 46 22.35 14.06 27.51
CA ASN A 46 23.52 13.66 28.29
C ASN A 46 24.48 14.84 28.55
N GLN A 47 24.74 15.70 27.54
CA GLN A 47 25.56 16.90 27.73
C GLN A 47 24.96 17.83 28.79
N ALA A 48 23.68 18.16 28.68
CA ALA A 48 22.97 18.96 29.68
C ALA A 48 22.97 18.27 31.06
N GLY A 49 22.79 16.95 31.09
CA GLY A 49 22.89 16.14 32.31
C GLY A 49 24.25 16.24 32.99
N THR A 50 25.35 16.23 32.22
CA THR A 50 26.70 16.36 32.78
C THR A 50 26.98 17.70 33.45
N LEU A 51 26.22 18.76 33.13
CA LEU A 51 26.34 20.07 33.79
C LEU A 51 25.97 20.01 35.29
N ARG A 52 24.98 19.19 35.66
CA ARG A 52 24.60 18.95 37.07
C ARG A 52 25.78 18.39 37.85
N MET A 53 26.39 17.32 37.32
CA MET A 53 27.55 16.65 37.92
C MET A 53 28.78 17.58 37.99
N GLN A 54 29.04 18.35 36.92
CA GLN A 54 30.13 19.33 36.89
C GLN A 54 29.94 20.42 37.96
N SER A 55 28.71 20.89 38.18
CA SER A 55 28.40 21.89 39.22
C SER A 55 28.83 21.40 40.62
N TYR A 56 28.52 20.15 40.97
CA TYR A 56 28.92 19.55 42.24
C TYR A 56 30.42 19.22 42.30
N ARG A 57 31.05 18.83 41.19
CA ARG A 57 32.51 18.62 41.14
C ARG A 57 33.29 19.91 41.40
N ILE A 58 32.80 21.04 40.88
CA ILE A 58 33.40 22.35 41.14
C ILE A 58 33.22 22.73 42.62
N ALA A 59 32.03 22.48 43.20
CA ALA A 59 31.77 22.74 44.62
C ALA A 59 32.67 21.88 45.54
N SER A 60 32.83 20.60 45.24
CA SER A 60 33.68 19.69 46.01
C SER A 60 35.17 20.01 45.86
N SER A 61 35.64 20.35 44.65
CA SER A 61 37.03 20.74 44.42
C SER A 61 37.41 22.01 45.18
N LEU A 62 36.49 22.98 45.27
CA LEU A 62 36.67 24.18 46.10
C LEU A 62 36.74 23.87 47.59
N THR A 63 35.95 22.90 48.06
CA THR A 63 35.98 22.47 49.47
C THR A 63 37.32 21.83 49.81
N LEU A 64 37.80 20.91 48.97
CA LEU A 64 39.09 20.23 49.14
C LEU A 64 40.27 21.22 49.06
N SER A 65 40.22 22.17 48.11
CA SER A 65 41.23 23.23 47.97
C SER A 65 41.28 24.15 49.20
N SER A 66 40.18 24.30 49.94
CA SER A 66 40.14 25.09 51.18
C SER A 66 40.72 24.35 52.39
N GLN A 67 40.67 23.02 52.39
CA GLN A 67 41.12 22.18 53.51
C GLN A 67 42.58 21.75 53.38
N SER A 68 43.04 21.46 52.17
CA SER A 68 44.42 21.07 51.89
C SER A 68 45.11 22.20 51.14
N ARG A 69 46.17 22.79 51.72
CA ARG A 69 47.08 23.74 51.04
C ARG A 69 47.92 23.02 49.98
N ILE A 70 47.27 22.28 49.09
CA ILE A 70 47.93 21.56 48.00
C ILE A 70 48.09 22.55 46.84
N ASP A 71 49.35 22.87 46.55
CA ASP A 71 49.73 23.65 45.36
C ASP A 71 49.16 22.98 44.10
N GLY A 72 48.40 23.75 43.30
CA GLY A 72 47.77 23.27 42.06
C GLY A 72 46.25 23.01 42.13
N SER A 73 45.63 23.01 43.32
CA SER A 73 44.18 22.73 43.46
C SER A 73 43.28 23.80 42.82
N ALA A 74 43.76 25.05 42.76
CA ALA A 74 43.12 26.14 42.04
C ALA A 74 43.09 25.87 40.52
N GLY A 75 44.16 25.31 39.96
CA GLY A 75 44.25 24.97 38.53
C GLY A 75 43.23 23.91 38.11
N HIS A 76 43.08 22.85 38.91
CA HIS A 76 42.06 21.83 38.65
C HIS A 76 40.63 22.39 38.71
N THR A 77 40.33 23.30 39.65
CA THR A 77 39.00 23.94 39.72
C THR A 77 38.74 24.84 38.51
N LEU A 78 39.75 25.57 38.03
CA LEU A 78 39.64 26.38 36.81
C LEU A 78 39.40 25.53 35.56
N ASP A 79 40.01 24.34 35.49
CA ASP A 79 39.76 23.37 34.41
C ASP A 79 38.31 22.87 34.43
N LEU A 80 37.76 22.55 35.61
CA LEU A 80 36.34 22.18 35.74
C LEU A 80 35.39 23.31 35.32
N ILE A 81 35.68 24.56 35.69
CA ILE A 81 34.89 25.72 35.26
C ILE A 81 34.93 25.88 33.73
N SER A 82 36.10 25.71 33.12
CA SER A 82 36.26 25.78 31.66
C SER A 82 35.53 24.63 30.97
N GLY A 83 35.60 23.42 31.53
CA GLY A 83 34.89 22.24 31.02
C GLY A 83 33.36 22.37 31.14
N PHE A 84 32.86 23.03 32.19
CA PHE A 84 31.43 23.38 32.28
C PHE A 84 31.02 24.31 31.14
N GLU A 85 31.79 25.38 30.90
CA GLU A 85 31.50 26.38 29.87
C GLU A 85 31.56 25.79 28.45
N GLN A 86 32.50 24.88 28.19
CA GLN A 86 32.58 24.15 26.93
C GLN A 86 31.34 23.28 26.68
N ARG A 87 30.81 22.62 27.72
CA ARG A 87 29.63 21.76 27.62
C ARG A 87 28.35 22.58 27.45
N LEU A 88 28.22 23.66 28.21
CA LEU A 88 27.12 24.61 28.11
C LEU A 88 27.01 25.17 26.68
N ASN A 89 28.15 25.53 26.09
CA ASN A 89 28.22 26.06 24.73
C ASN A 89 28.43 24.99 23.65
N SER A 90 28.21 23.71 23.96
CA SER A 90 28.50 22.64 23.01
C SER A 90 27.59 22.73 21.77
N PRO A 91 28.09 22.47 20.55
CA PRO A 91 27.28 22.44 19.34
C PRO A 91 26.13 21.44 19.40
N ARG A 92 26.28 20.36 20.18
CA ARG A 92 25.24 19.35 20.38
C ARG A 92 24.05 19.91 21.15
N LEU A 93 24.31 20.64 22.24
CA LEU A 93 23.26 21.27 23.02
C LEU A 93 22.63 22.45 22.28
N THR A 94 23.46 23.35 21.73
CA THR A 94 22.99 24.54 21.02
C THR A 94 22.32 24.22 19.67
N GLY A 95 22.69 23.13 19.02
CA GLY A 95 22.06 22.66 17.79
C GLY A 95 20.59 22.32 17.96
N ILE A 96 20.24 21.61 19.04
CA ILE A 96 18.84 21.24 19.34
C ILE A 96 17.98 22.47 19.63
N LEU A 97 18.54 23.46 20.34
CA LEU A 97 17.83 24.71 20.64
C LEU A 97 17.48 25.52 19.38
N ARG A 98 18.21 25.32 18.27
CA ARG A 98 17.91 25.99 16.99
C ARG A 98 16.84 25.26 16.19
N SER A 99 16.76 23.94 16.33
CA SER A 99 15.70 23.14 15.70
C SER A 99 14.40 23.14 16.50
N GLU A 100 14.46 23.45 17.79
CA GLU A 100 13.29 23.48 18.65
C GLU A 100 12.42 24.71 18.40
N SER A 101 11.12 24.44 18.19
CA SER A 101 10.11 25.48 17.98
C SER A 101 9.54 26.02 19.29
N ASP A 102 9.69 25.25 20.37
CA ASP A 102 9.25 25.68 21.70
C ASP A 102 10.22 26.69 22.31
N ASN A 103 9.71 27.91 22.50
CA ASN A 103 10.46 28.97 23.16
C ASN A 103 10.81 28.61 24.62
N THR A 104 10.13 27.66 25.26
CA THR A 104 10.33 27.27 26.66
C THR A 104 11.71 26.67 26.93
N ILE A 105 12.16 25.72 26.09
CA ILE A 105 13.48 25.08 26.22
C ILE A 105 14.57 26.13 26.02
N THR A 106 14.45 26.92 24.95
CA THR A 106 15.42 27.98 24.62
C THR A 106 15.45 29.07 25.70
N ASN A 107 14.31 29.47 26.25
CA ASN A 107 14.25 30.41 27.37
C ASN A 107 14.91 29.83 28.64
N THR A 108 14.66 28.56 28.95
CA THR A 108 15.25 27.89 30.12
C THR A 108 16.76 27.75 29.97
N TYR A 109 17.25 27.41 28.77
CA TYR A 109 18.68 27.43 28.46
C TYR A 109 19.28 28.81 28.69
N ARG A 110 18.67 29.87 28.15
CA ARG A 110 19.15 31.25 28.35
C ARG A 110 19.19 31.64 29.83
N LEU A 111 18.24 31.18 30.65
CA LEU A 111 18.26 31.40 32.09
C LEU A 111 19.45 30.69 32.77
N VAL A 112 19.74 29.45 32.39
CA VAL A 112 20.91 28.70 32.89
C VAL A 112 22.21 29.40 32.48
N GLU A 113 22.32 29.80 31.21
CA GLU A 113 23.46 30.52 30.66
C GLU A 113 23.67 31.87 31.38
N GLN A 114 22.63 32.67 31.52
CA GLN A 114 22.69 33.94 32.25
C GLN A 114 23.10 33.76 33.71
N GLN A 115 22.49 32.79 34.42
CA GLN A 115 22.84 32.53 35.82
C GLN A 115 24.28 32.05 35.98
N TRP A 116 24.78 31.24 35.04
CA TRP A 116 26.17 30.82 35.01
C TRP A 116 27.11 32.04 34.89
N HIS A 117 26.91 32.89 33.89
CA HIS A 117 27.81 34.01 33.61
C HIS A 117 27.69 35.15 34.63
N GLN A 118 26.48 35.45 35.12
CA GLN A 118 26.24 36.61 35.97
C GLN A 118 26.40 36.32 37.47
N ARG A 119 26.22 35.07 37.90
CA ARG A 119 26.19 34.72 39.33
C ARG A 119 27.15 33.60 39.69
N ILE A 120 27.07 32.44 39.05
CA ILE A 120 27.81 31.25 39.48
C ILE A 120 29.31 31.39 39.19
N LYS A 121 29.69 31.63 37.93
CA LYS A 121 31.11 31.76 37.53
C LYS A 121 31.85 32.86 38.30
N PRO A 122 31.32 34.10 38.43
CA PRO A 122 32.01 35.15 39.21
C PRO A 122 32.16 34.80 40.69
N MET A 123 31.14 34.19 41.30
CA MET A 123 31.18 33.75 42.70
C MET A 123 32.27 32.68 42.93
N LEU A 124 32.41 31.73 41.99
CA LEU A 124 33.42 30.68 42.07
C LEU A 124 34.84 31.24 41.87
N LEU A 125 35.05 32.12 40.88
CA LEU A 125 36.35 32.74 40.62
C LEU A 125 36.81 33.64 41.77
N GLY A 126 35.91 34.42 42.37
CA GLY A 126 36.23 35.24 43.53
C GLY A 126 36.74 34.40 44.72
N ARG A 127 36.18 33.21 44.93
CA ARG A 127 36.66 32.29 45.99
C ARG A 127 38.07 31.76 45.72
N ILE A 128 38.43 31.54 44.46
CA ILE A 128 39.79 31.12 44.07
C ILE A 128 40.77 32.29 44.26
N GLN A 129 40.39 33.50 43.84
CA GLN A 129 41.27 34.68 43.84
C GLN A 129 41.58 35.22 45.23
N TYR A 130 40.60 35.30 46.13
CA TYR A 130 40.75 35.93 47.44
C TYR A 130 41.09 34.94 48.58
N GLY A 131 41.37 33.68 48.25
CA GLY A 131 41.69 32.64 49.21
C GLY A 131 40.46 31.92 49.78
N SER A 132 40.47 30.60 49.67
CA SER A 132 39.33 29.73 49.93
C SER A 132 39.02 29.60 51.43
N LYS A 133 38.05 30.36 51.95
CA LYS A 133 37.27 29.89 53.12
C LYS A 133 36.35 28.75 52.67
N ALA A 134 36.05 27.82 53.59
CA ALA A 134 35.10 26.73 53.35
C ALA A 134 33.80 27.25 52.68
N LEU A 135 33.18 26.41 51.84
CA LEU A 135 31.88 26.77 51.28
C LEU A 135 30.89 27.05 52.41
N THR A 136 30.17 28.17 52.29
CA THR A 136 29.11 28.51 53.23
C THR A 136 27.84 27.77 52.83
N PRO A 137 26.93 27.46 53.77
CA PRO A 137 25.62 26.87 53.45
C PRO A 137 24.86 27.67 52.39
N THR A 138 25.01 29.00 52.39
CA THR A 138 24.42 29.90 51.39
C THR A 138 24.98 29.72 49.97
N THR A 139 26.26 29.38 49.84
CA THR A 139 26.87 29.09 48.53
C THR A 139 26.42 27.73 48.01
N LEU A 140 26.37 26.71 48.87
CA LEU A 140 25.83 25.40 48.50
C LEU A 140 24.38 25.52 48.04
N ALA A 141 23.52 26.18 48.81
CA ALA A 141 22.13 26.44 48.40
C ALA A 141 22.00 27.21 47.08
N THR A 142 22.94 28.12 46.78
CA THR A 142 22.96 28.84 45.48
C THR A 142 23.33 27.90 44.32
N ILE A 143 24.22 26.94 44.55
CA ILE A 143 24.58 25.91 43.56
C ILE A 143 23.42 24.92 43.40
N ASP A 144 22.76 24.51 44.47
CA ASP A 144 21.60 23.62 44.43
C ASP A 144 20.47 24.22 43.59
N LEU A 145 20.08 25.49 43.87
CA LEU A 145 19.08 26.21 43.07
C LEU A 145 19.49 26.42 41.60
N PHE A 146 20.79 26.45 41.32
CA PHE A 146 21.29 26.49 39.94
C PHE A 146 21.15 25.12 39.26
N VAL A 147 21.51 24.05 39.97
CA VAL A 147 21.37 22.67 39.50
C VAL A 147 19.90 22.33 39.22
N GLU A 148 18.95 22.80 40.04
CA GLU A 148 17.50 22.65 39.79
C GLU A 148 17.06 23.25 38.44
N LYS A 149 17.66 24.37 38.01
CA LYS A 149 17.35 24.96 36.69
C LYS A 149 17.95 24.16 35.54
N ILE A 150 19.12 23.58 35.74
CA ILE A 150 19.71 22.63 34.78
C ILE A 150 18.82 21.38 34.70
N ASP A 151 18.34 20.89 35.84
CA ASP A 151 17.45 19.73 35.91
C ASP A 151 16.13 19.99 35.16
N LYS A 152 15.53 21.17 35.35
CA LYS A 152 14.38 21.60 34.56
C LYS A 152 14.66 21.66 33.06
N LEU A 153 15.82 22.17 32.65
CA LEU A 153 16.22 22.17 31.24
C LEU A 153 16.32 20.74 30.68
N VAL A 154 16.94 19.83 31.43
CA VAL A 154 17.06 18.42 31.03
C VAL A 154 15.68 17.78 30.92
N GLY A 155 14.80 17.97 31.90
CA GLY A 155 13.45 17.41 31.87
C GLY A 155 12.63 17.90 30.67
N LEU A 156 12.75 19.18 30.31
CA LEU A 156 12.08 19.71 29.11
C LEU A 156 12.64 19.12 27.81
N LEU A 157 13.95 18.86 27.74
CA LEU A 157 14.55 18.17 26.58
C LEU A 157 14.07 16.71 26.50
N GLU A 158 14.02 16.01 27.64
CA GLU A 158 13.53 14.63 27.72
C GLU A 158 12.05 14.52 27.30
N GLU A 159 11.19 15.41 27.81
CA GLU A 159 9.76 15.43 27.50
C GLU A 159 9.49 15.75 26.02
N ALA A 160 10.22 16.71 25.45
CA ALA A 160 10.10 17.05 24.03
C ALA A 160 10.53 15.88 23.12
N THR A 161 11.66 15.24 23.43
CA THR A 161 12.14 14.04 22.74
C THR A 161 11.14 12.88 22.84
N GLU A 162 10.61 12.62 24.04
CA GLU A 162 9.65 11.54 24.24
C GLU A 162 8.35 11.77 23.45
N SER A 163 7.79 12.99 23.54
CA SER A 163 6.57 13.36 22.81
C SER A 163 6.75 13.21 21.30
N ARG A 164 7.88 13.65 20.76
CA ARG A 164 8.24 13.49 19.35
C ARG A 164 8.31 12.01 18.93
N ILE A 165 8.98 11.18 19.73
CA ILE A 165 9.07 9.73 19.48
C ILE A 165 7.67 9.08 19.53
N GLN A 166 6.84 9.44 20.50
CA GLN A 166 5.47 8.92 20.60
C GLN A 166 4.63 9.30 19.39
N PHE A 167 4.74 10.54 18.90
CA PHE A 167 4.06 10.99 17.69
C PHE A 167 4.51 10.24 16.43
N LEU A 168 5.83 10.05 16.24
CA LEU A 168 6.35 9.27 15.11
C LEU A 168 5.94 7.79 15.19
N ARG A 169 5.86 7.22 16.40
CA ARG A 169 5.34 5.86 16.62
C ARG A 169 3.86 5.75 16.25
N LEU A 170 3.05 6.77 16.58
CA LEU A 170 1.64 6.81 16.19
C LEU A 170 1.50 6.80 14.66
N ILE A 171 2.30 7.59 13.94
CA ILE A 171 2.33 7.59 12.47
C ILE A 171 2.65 6.20 11.93
N GLN A 172 3.63 5.50 12.51
CA GLN A 172 3.98 4.13 12.09
C GLN A 172 2.83 3.14 12.30
N VAL A 173 2.17 3.17 13.47
CA VAL A 173 1.04 2.29 13.79
C VAL A 173 -0.15 2.56 12.85
N VAL A 174 -0.48 3.83 12.63
CA VAL A 174 -1.56 4.24 11.71
C VAL A 174 -1.22 3.83 10.27
N SER A 175 0.01 4.07 9.82
CA SER A 175 0.45 3.67 8.48
C SER A 175 0.39 2.15 8.28
N LEU A 176 0.82 1.37 9.28
CA LEU A 176 0.71 -0.08 9.26
C LEU A 176 -0.74 -0.55 9.14
N PHE A 177 -1.63 0.00 9.98
CA PHE A 177 -3.05 -0.33 9.95
C PHE A 177 -3.69 0.01 8.59
N LEU A 178 -3.40 1.21 8.05
CA LEU A 178 -3.88 1.61 6.72
C LEU A 178 -3.33 0.70 5.62
N THR A 179 -2.06 0.30 5.72
CA THR A 179 -1.44 -0.61 4.76
C THR A 179 -2.17 -1.95 4.73
N LEU A 180 -2.45 -2.52 5.91
CA LEU A 180 -3.22 -3.76 6.02
C LEU A 180 -4.64 -3.59 5.47
N MET A 181 -5.31 -2.47 5.80
CA MET A 181 -6.65 -2.19 5.29
C MET A 181 -6.69 -2.13 3.76
N VAL A 182 -5.74 -1.43 3.13
CA VAL A 182 -5.62 -1.36 1.67
C VAL A 182 -5.27 -2.72 1.08
N ALA A 183 -4.40 -3.50 1.73
CA ALA A 183 -4.05 -4.85 1.30
C ALA A 183 -5.28 -5.78 1.30
N PHE A 184 -6.06 -5.82 2.38
CA PHE A 184 -7.29 -6.60 2.47
C PHE A 184 -8.33 -6.15 1.44
N TYR A 185 -8.51 -4.85 1.27
CA TYR A 185 -9.42 -4.30 0.25
C TYR A 185 -8.98 -4.69 -1.17
N THR A 186 -7.68 -4.64 -1.45
CA THR A 186 -7.12 -5.06 -2.74
C THR A 186 -7.31 -6.55 -2.98
N MET A 187 -7.10 -7.38 -1.95
CA MET A 187 -7.33 -8.81 -2.03
C MET A 187 -8.81 -9.15 -2.29
N TYR A 188 -9.72 -8.40 -1.65
CA TYR A 188 -11.15 -8.51 -1.91
C TYR A 188 -11.48 -8.18 -3.38
N LEU A 189 -11.01 -7.02 -3.88
CA LEU A 189 -11.18 -6.62 -5.28
C LEU A 189 -10.60 -7.66 -6.26
N MET A 190 -9.41 -8.18 -5.98
CA MET A 190 -8.78 -9.22 -6.80
C MET A 190 -9.67 -10.46 -6.90
N ASN A 191 -10.32 -10.85 -5.81
CA ASN A 191 -11.20 -12.02 -5.81
C ASN A 191 -12.51 -11.76 -6.55
N THR A 192 -13.16 -10.61 -6.29
CA THR A 192 -14.49 -10.32 -6.85
C THR A 192 -14.47 -9.83 -8.29
N ASP A 193 -13.49 -9.00 -8.64
CA ASP A 193 -13.46 -8.26 -9.91
C ASP A 193 -12.49 -8.90 -10.92
N VAL A 194 -11.61 -9.82 -10.48
CA VAL A 194 -10.66 -10.51 -11.38
C VAL A 194 -10.85 -12.01 -11.38
N LEU A 195 -10.67 -12.68 -10.24
CA LEU A 195 -10.67 -14.15 -10.18
C LEU A 195 -12.04 -14.74 -10.49
N ASN A 196 -13.12 -14.18 -9.93
CA ASN A 196 -14.48 -14.68 -10.20
C ASN A 196 -14.90 -14.49 -11.67
N PRO A 197 -14.73 -13.32 -12.31
CA PRO A 197 -15.03 -13.16 -13.73
C PRO A 197 -14.17 -14.04 -14.64
N LEU A 198 -12.89 -14.20 -14.31
CA LEU A 198 -12.00 -15.10 -15.05
C LEU A 198 -12.47 -16.55 -14.98
N ARG A 199 -12.90 -17.02 -13.80
CA ARG A 199 -13.51 -18.36 -13.64
C ARG A 199 -14.79 -18.50 -14.45
N ALA A 200 -15.64 -17.47 -14.47
CA ALA A 200 -16.86 -17.46 -15.28
C ALA A 200 -16.56 -17.55 -16.79
N LEU A 201 -15.55 -16.81 -17.27
CA LEU A 201 -15.07 -16.88 -18.66
C LEU A 201 -14.50 -18.26 -19.00
N LEU A 202 -13.72 -18.87 -18.11
CA LEU A 202 -13.19 -20.22 -18.29
C LEU A 202 -14.29 -21.28 -18.34
N ASN A 203 -15.29 -21.19 -17.44
CA ASN A 203 -16.45 -22.07 -17.49
C ASN A 203 -17.23 -21.89 -18.79
N PHE A 204 -17.34 -20.65 -19.28
CA PHE A 204 -18.02 -20.37 -20.53
C PHE A 204 -17.34 -21.04 -21.73
N THR A 205 -16.02 -20.89 -21.86
CA THR A 205 -15.29 -21.50 -22.97
C THR A 205 -15.35 -23.02 -22.96
N GLN A 206 -15.42 -23.65 -21.78
CA GLN A 206 -15.58 -25.10 -21.66
C GLN A 206 -16.92 -25.60 -22.22
N HIS A 207 -18.04 -24.89 -21.97
CA HIS A 207 -19.36 -25.29 -22.48
C HIS A 207 -19.51 -25.01 -23.97
N VAL A 208 -19.01 -23.87 -24.45
CA VAL A 208 -18.96 -23.56 -25.89
C VAL A 208 -18.15 -24.62 -26.64
N GLY A 209 -17.03 -25.08 -26.06
CA GLY A 209 -16.24 -26.20 -26.61
C GLY A 209 -17.00 -27.53 -26.66
N GLN A 210 -18.03 -27.71 -25.82
CA GLN A 210 -18.95 -28.86 -25.84
C GLN A 210 -20.18 -28.63 -26.74
N ARG A 211 -20.19 -27.56 -27.54
CA ARG A 211 -21.31 -27.12 -28.39
C ARG A 211 -22.56 -26.66 -27.64
N ASP A 212 -22.44 -26.30 -26.36
CA ASP A 212 -23.51 -25.59 -25.65
C ASP A 212 -23.32 -24.07 -25.84
N PHE A 213 -24.04 -23.51 -26.81
CA PHE A 213 -24.03 -22.09 -27.11
C PHE A 213 -25.14 -21.31 -26.39
N THR A 214 -25.87 -21.92 -25.46
CA THR A 214 -26.98 -21.24 -24.74
C THR A 214 -26.50 -20.44 -23.54
N ILE A 215 -25.33 -20.81 -23.01
CA ILE A 215 -24.75 -20.15 -21.84
C ILE A 215 -24.24 -18.74 -22.19
N ARG A 216 -24.23 -17.84 -21.19
CA ARG A 216 -23.76 -16.46 -21.35
C ARG A 216 -22.93 -16.04 -20.15
N VAL A 217 -21.87 -15.26 -20.39
CA VAL A 217 -21.08 -14.61 -19.36
C VAL A 217 -21.91 -13.49 -18.74
N ARG A 218 -22.22 -13.59 -17.44
CA ARG A 218 -23.07 -12.62 -16.71
C ARG A 218 -22.30 -11.50 -16.02
N HIS A 219 -21.00 -11.42 -16.21
CA HIS A 219 -20.19 -10.38 -15.59
C HIS A 219 -20.38 -9.04 -16.30
N ASN A 220 -21.28 -8.21 -15.77
CA ASN A 220 -21.62 -6.89 -16.32
C ASN A 220 -20.84 -5.78 -15.60
N SER A 221 -19.52 -5.78 -15.75
CA SER A 221 -18.66 -4.69 -15.30
C SER A 221 -18.25 -3.83 -16.49
N GLY A 222 -18.07 -2.53 -16.29
CA GLY A 222 -17.58 -1.63 -17.36
C GLY A 222 -16.06 -1.62 -17.48
N ASP A 223 -15.39 -2.65 -16.97
CA ASP A 223 -13.94 -2.84 -17.00
C ASP A 223 -13.51 -3.69 -18.21
N GLU A 224 -12.23 -4.07 -18.24
CA GLU A 224 -11.64 -4.87 -19.31
C GLU A 224 -12.21 -6.31 -19.37
N LEU A 225 -12.57 -6.92 -18.24
CA LEU A 225 -13.10 -8.28 -18.21
C LEU A 225 -14.59 -8.33 -18.57
N GLY A 226 -15.36 -7.30 -18.24
CA GLY A 226 -16.74 -7.18 -18.71
C GLY A 226 -16.82 -6.99 -20.23
N GLN A 227 -15.94 -6.16 -20.80
CA GLN A 227 -15.83 -6.02 -22.26
C GLN A 227 -15.46 -7.36 -22.94
N LEU A 228 -14.58 -8.15 -22.33
CA LEU A 228 -14.25 -9.49 -22.83
C LEU A 228 -15.44 -10.45 -22.75
N GLY A 229 -16.21 -10.40 -21.65
CA GLY A 229 -17.43 -11.19 -21.50
C GLY A 229 -18.50 -10.86 -22.55
N GLU A 230 -18.66 -9.59 -22.89
CA GLU A 230 -19.57 -9.14 -23.95
C GLU A 230 -19.13 -9.68 -25.32
N ALA A 231 -17.84 -9.58 -25.65
CA ALA A 231 -17.29 -10.14 -26.89
C ALA A 231 -17.48 -11.67 -26.99
N PHE A 232 -17.33 -12.39 -25.88
CA PHE A 232 -17.57 -13.84 -25.83
C PHE A 232 -19.05 -14.20 -26.05
N ASN A 233 -19.96 -13.41 -25.49
CA ASN A 233 -21.39 -13.60 -25.71
C ASN A 233 -21.78 -13.42 -27.19
N VAL A 234 -21.24 -12.39 -27.87
CA VAL A 234 -21.46 -12.19 -29.31
C VAL A 234 -20.92 -13.38 -30.11
N MET A 235 -19.72 -13.87 -29.79
CA MET A 235 -19.14 -15.04 -30.46
C MET A 235 -20.03 -16.29 -30.32
N ALA A 236 -20.59 -16.56 -29.15
CA ALA A 236 -21.48 -17.70 -28.97
C ALA A 236 -22.81 -17.54 -29.72
N GLU A 237 -23.33 -16.32 -29.83
CA GLU A 237 -24.52 -16.03 -30.65
C GLU A 237 -24.24 -16.33 -32.13
N ASP A 238 -23.12 -15.83 -32.67
CA ASP A 238 -22.71 -16.07 -34.06
C ASP A 238 -22.49 -17.56 -34.34
N LEU A 239 -21.89 -18.31 -33.39
CA LEU A 239 -21.72 -19.75 -33.51
C LEU A 239 -23.06 -20.49 -33.48
N SER A 240 -23.98 -20.10 -32.60
CA SER A 240 -25.32 -20.70 -32.54
C SER A 240 -26.04 -20.53 -33.88
N GLN A 241 -26.05 -19.31 -34.43
CA GLN A 241 -26.69 -19.02 -35.71
C GLN A 241 -26.07 -19.84 -36.86
N GLN A 242 -24.74 -19.94 -36.91
CA GLN A 242 -24.07 -20.73 -37.95
C GLN A 242 -24.40 -22.22 -37.86
N TYR A 243 -24.54 -22.77 -36.65
CA TYR A 243 -24.94 -24.16 -36.47
C TYR A 243 -26.40 -24.41 -36.85
N ASP A 244 -27.31 -23.49 -36.50
CA ASP A 244 -28.73 -23.57 -36.87
C ASP A 244 -28.92 -23.50 -38.39
N ASP A 245 -28.17 -22.61 -39.07
CA ASP A 245 -28.17 -22.48 -40.52
C ASP A 245 -27.63 -23.77 -41.19
N LEU A 246 -26.57 -24.36 -40.64
CA LEU A 246 -25.99 -25.61 -41.13
C LEU A 246 -26.95 -26.79 -40.94
N GLU A 247 -27.64 -26.87 -39.80
CA GLU A 247 -28.63 -27.91 -39.54
C GLU A 247 -29.81 -27.81 -40.51
N SER A 248 -30.33 -26.59 -40.74
CA SER A 248 -31.37 -26.33 -41.73
C SER A 248 -30.94 -26.73 -43.15
N LEU A 249 -29.69 -26.43 -43.53
CA LEU A 249 -29.13 -26.83 -44.82
C LEU A 249 -29.03 -28.35 -44.95
N VAL A 250 -28.56 -29.04 -43.90
CA VAL A 250 -28.47 -30.51 -43.86
C VAL A 250 -29.86 -31.13 -43.98
N GLN A 251 -30.86 -30.65 -43.23
CA GLN A 251 -32.23 -31.15 -43.31
C GLN A 251 -32.81 -30.98 -44.73
N THR A 252 -32.58 -29.81 -45.34
CA THR A 252 -33.02 -29.54 -46.72
C THR A 252 -32.39 -30.52 -47.71
N LYS A 253 -31.06 -30.73 -47.63
CA LYS A 253 -30.35 -31.66 -48.51
C LYS A 253 -30.77 -33.12 -48.30
N THR A 254 -31.02 -33.54 -47.06
CA THR A 254 -31.53 -34.88 -46.77
C THR A 254 -32.92 -35.08 -47.35
N ALA A 255 -33.82 -34.10 -47.20
CA ALA A 255 -35.16 -34.15 -47.78
C ALA A 255 -35.11 -34.22 -49.33
N ASP A 256 -34.22 -33.45 -49.96
CA ASP A 256 -34.02 -33.50 -51.42
C ASP A 256 -33.46 -34.85 -51.89
N LEU A 257 -32.51 -35.42 -51.15
CA LEU A 257 -31.98 -36.76 -51.42
C LEU A 257 -33.07 -37.83 -51.29
N GLU A 258 -33.90 -37.80 -50.24
CA GLU A 258 -35.02 -38.73 -50.08
C GLU A 258 -36.04 -38.63 -51.21
N ARG A 259 -36.36 -37.40 -51.64
CA ARG A 259 -37.24 -37.16 -52.81
C ARG A 259 -36.63 -37.75 -54.08
N THR A 260 -35.34 -37.55 -54.30
CA THR A 260 -34.61 -38.08 -55.44
C THR A 260 -34.53 -39.62 -55.40
N ASN A 261 -34.32 -40.19 -54.22
CA ASN A 261 -34.28 -41.65 -54.08
C ASN A 261 -35.65 -42.28 -54.34
N ARG A 262 -36.74 -41.69 -53.82
CA ARG A 262 -38.11 -42.12 -54.12
C ARG A 262 -38.45 -42.03 -55.61
N SER A 263 -38.02 -40.97 -56.30
CA SER A 263 -38.29 -40.84 -57.73
C SER A 263 -37.53 -41.89 -58.54
N LEU A 264 -36.28 -42.19 -58.18
CA LEU A 264 -35.51 -43.28 -58.79
C LEU A 264 -36.13 -44.66 -58.54
N GLU A 265 -36.60 -44.96 -57.32
CA GLU A 265 -37.31 -46.22 -57.02
C GLU A 265 -38.60 -46.36 -57.84
N LEU A 266 -39.38 -45.28 -57.98
CA LEU A 266 -40.58 -45.27 -58.81
C LEU A 266 -40.26 -45.54 -60.28
N LEU A 267 -39.21 -44.91 -60.82
CA LEU A 267 -38.76 -45.15 -62.19
C LEU A 267 -38.26 -46.59 -62.38
N TYR A 268 -37.49 -47.11 -61.42
CA TYR A 268 -36.98 -48.48 -61.45
C TYR A 268 -38.12 -49.52 -61.39
N ASN A 269 -39.06 -49.37 -60.45
CA ASN A 269 -40.21 -50.25 -60.32
C ASN A 269 -41.12 -50.20 -61.55
N THR A 270 -41.30 -49.02 -62.13
CA THR A 270 -42.04 -48.83 -63.39
C THR A 270 -41.36 -49.59 -64.52
N THR A 271 -40.06 -49.43 -64.70
CA THR A 271 -39.27 -50.08 -65.76
C THR A 271 -39.29 -51.60 -65.59
N ARG A 272 -39.14 -52.10 -64.36
CA ARG A 272 -39.23 -53.52 -64.04
C ARG A 272 -40.63 -54.09 -64.33
N THR A 273 -41.68 -53.35 -64.00
CA THR A 273 -43.06 -53.75 -64.29
C THR A 273 -43.32 -53.79 -65.79
N ILE A 274 -42.84 -52.80 -66.56
CA ILE A 274 -42.95 -52.78 -68.02
C ILE A 274 -42.20 -53.97 -68.65
N ASN A 275 -40.97 -54.27 -68.19
CA ASN A 275 -40.18 -55.39 -68.71
C ASN A 275 -40.73 -56.78 -68.35
N THR A 276 -41.53 -56.91 -67.31
CA THR A 276 -42.16 -58.17 -66.88
C THR A 276 -43.60 -58.33 -67.38
N SER A 277 -44.20 -57.26 -67.92
CA SER A 277 -45.54 -57.27 -68.50
C SER A 277 -45.45 -57.56 -70.00
N THR A 278 -46.02 -58.67 -70.47
CA THR A 278 -46.22 -58.93 -71.90
C THR A 278 -47.06 -57.80 -72.55
N PRO A 279 -46.77 -57.40 -73.81
CA PRO A 279 -47.31 -56.19 -74.41
C PRO A 279 -48.79 -56.37 -74.75
N THR A 280 -49.69 -55.87 -73.90
CA THR A 280 -51.10 -55.60 -74.23
C THR A 280 -51.73 -54.68 -73.19
N ASP A 281 -52.35 -53.58 -73.63
CA ASP A 281 -53.22 -52.56 -72.98
C ASP A 281 -52.93 -52.02 -71.56
N ARG A 282 -52.28 -52.77 -70.67
CA ARG A 282 -51.94 -52.35 -69.30
C ARG A 282 -50.79 -51.34 -69.23
N GLY A 283 -49.89 -51.34 -70.22
CA GLY A 283 -48.78 -50.36 -70.28
C GLY A 283 -49.27 -48.91 -70.38
N VAL A 284 -50.36 -48.68 -71.12
CA VAL A 284 -50.97 -47.35 -71.30
C VAL A 284 -51.66 -46.87 -70.02
N ALA A 285 -52.32 -47.77 -69.29
CA ALA A 285 -52.96 -47.44 -68.02
C ALA A 285 -51.93 -47.04 -66.94
N ILE A 286 -50.72 -47.63 -66.98
CA ILE A 286 -49.63 -47.33 -66.04
C ILE A 286 -48.98 -45.96 -66.36
N LEU A 287 -48.73 -45.65 -67.64
CA LEU A 287 -48.27 -44.32 -68.06
C LEU A 287 -49.25 -43.21 -67.62
N ARG A 288 -50.56 -43.48 -67.69
CA ARG A 288 -51.58 -42.52 -67.24
C ARG A 288 -51.52 -42.27 -65.73
N LYS A 289 -51.24 -43.29 -64.91
CA LYS A 289 -51.03 -43.13 -63.46
C LYS A 289 -49.74 -42.37 -63.13
N LEU A 290 -48.67 -42.57 -63.91
CA LEU A 290 -47.41 -41.83 -63.75
C LEU A 290 -47.53 -40.35 -64.07
N VAL A 291 -48.24 -39.99 -65.14
CA VAL A 291 -48.51 -38.59 -65.49
C VAL A 291 -49.37 -37.91 -64.41
N LEU A 292 -50.32 -38.64 -63.81
CA LEU A 292 -51.14 -38.13 -62.72
C LEU A 292 -50.34 -37.94 -61.42
N ALA A 293 -49.43 -38.87 -61.10
CA ALA A 293 -48.57 -38.78 -59.92
C ALA A 293 -47.48 -37.68 -60.05
N SER A 294 -46.91 -37.48 -61.25
CA SER A 294 -45.95 -36.40 -61.49
C SER A 294 -46.61 -35.02 -61.47
N ALA A 295 -47.84 -34.90 -61.96
CA ALA A 295 -48.63 -33.68 -61.86
C ALA A 295 -48.98 -33.31 -60.40
N GLN A 296 -49.23 -34.29 -59.53
CA GLN A 296 -49.47 -34.05 -58.10
C GLN A 296 -48.19 -33.67 -57.33
N ALA A 297 -47.02 -34.17 -57.74
CA ALA A 297 -45.74 -33.81 -57.13
C ALA A 297 -45.25 -32.40 -57.54
N SER A 298 -45.63 -31.93 -58.73
CA SER A 298 -45.28 -30.60 -59.24
C SER A 298 -46.21 -29.47 -58.78
N GLY A 299 -47.35 -29.78 -58.17
CA GLY A 299 -48.40 -28.82 -57.81
C GLY A 299 -48.41 -28.35 -56.34
N LYS A 300 -47.37 -28.63 -55.56
CA LYS A 300 -47.18 -28.09 -54.21
C LYS A 300 -45.95 -27.19 -54.16
N TYR A 301 -46.10 -26.00 -54.74
CA TYR A 301 -45.39 -24.77 -54.37
C TYR A 301 -46.43 -23.67 -54.24
#